data_AF-A0A6B3F7B5-F1
#
_entry.id   AF-A0A6B3F7B5-F1
#
_cell.length_a   1.000
_cell.length_b   1.000
_cell.length_c   1.000
_cell.angle_alpha   90.00
_cell.angle_beta   90.00
_cell.angle_gamma   90.00
#
_symmetry.space_group_name_H-M   'P 1'
#
loop_
_entity.id
_entity.type
_entity.pdbx_description
1 polymer ?
#
loop_
_entity_poly.entity_id
_entity_poly.type
_entity_poly.pdbx_seq_one_letter_code
_entity_poly.pdbx_strand_id
1 'polypeptide(L)'
;LRSPVFEAGVRERLAGTEGTRFVRGTVVGITPGAGGSLVRARDPRDREFAVRARWVFDSRPVSPLPAARTLLWQHFRGWFLRTAAPVFTPDVVDLMDFRTPQPARGLSFCYVLPLGPREALVEYTEFSRQRLGRAAYER
;
A
#
# COMPACT_ATOMS: atom_id res chain seq x y z
N LEU A 1 -2.30 1.41 2.66
CA LEU A 1 -2.27 0.90 4.05
C LEU A 1 -0.84 0.49 4.41
N ARG A 2 -0.44 0.56 5.67
CA ARG A 2 0.73 -0.16 6.20
C ARG A 2 0.20 -1.21 7.18
N SER A 3 0.72 -2.43 7.12
CA SER A 3 0.36 -3.50 8.07
C SER A 3 1.48 -3.64 9.09
N PRO A 4 1.30 -3.21 10.35
CA PRO A 4 2.32 -3.32 11.38
C PRO A 4 2.73 -4.77 11.63
N VAL A 5 1.78 -5.70 11.54
CA VAL A 5 2.01 -7.14 11.72
C VAL A 5 2.90 -7.71 10.60
N PHE A 6 2.59 -7.36 9.35
CA PHE A 6 3.41 -7.79 8.21
C PHE A 6 4.82 -7.20 8.30
N GLU A 7 4.93 -5.89 8.59
CA GLU A 7 6.24 -5.24 8.73
C GLU A 7 7.06 -5.86 9.88
N ALA A 8 6.43 -6.17 11.01
CA ALA A 8 7.09 -6.84 12.13
C ALA A 8 7.59 -8.25 11.73
N GLY A 9 6.73 -9.07 11.10
CA GLY A 9 7.11 -10.41 10.66
C GLY A 9 8.21 -10.43 9.61
N VAL A 10 8.22 -9.48 8.67
CA VAL A 10 9.31 -9.32 7.69
C VAL A 10 10.62 -8.94 8.40
N ARG A 11 10.55 -8.00 9.35
CA ARG A 11 11.74 -7.57 10.12
C ARG A 11 12.33 -8.71 10.94
N GLU A 12 11.48 -9.48 11.62
CA GLU A 12 11.89 -10.63 12.42
C GLU A 12 12.62 -11.67 11.56
N ARG A 13 12.02 -12.06 10.42
CA ARG A 13 12.63 -13.04 9.50
C ARG A 13 13.98 -12.57 8.94
N LEU A 14 14.12 -11.28 8.69
CA LEU A 14 15.34 -10.71 8.11
C LEU A 14 16.40 -10.33 9.15
N ALA A 15 16.03 -10.23 10.44
CA ALA A 15 16.98 -9.88 11.50
C ALA A 15 18.05 -10.95 11.72
N GLY A 16 17.75 -12.22 11.41
CA GLY A 16 18.70 -13.34 11.52
C GLY A 16 19.54 -13.60 10.27
N THR A 17 19.34 -12.83 9.19
CA THR A 17 20.01 -13.09 7.90
C THR A 17 21.29 -12.28 7.79
N GLU A 18 22.42 -12.97 7.59
CA GLU A 18 23.70 -12.31 7.32
C GLU A 18 23.62 -11.39 6.10
N GLY A 19 24.33 -10.26 6.15
CA GLY A 19 24.34 -9.26 5.08
C GLY A 19 23.11 -8.35 5.03
N THR A 20 22.14 -8.50 5.94
CA THR A 20 20.96 -7.62 6.00
C THR A 20 21.10 -6.54 7.07
N ARG A 21 20.78 -5.29 6.72
CA ARG A 21 20.73 -4.17 7.67
C ARG A 21 19.51 -3.30 7.42
N PHE A 22 18.73 -3.09 8.46
CA PHE A 22 17.66 -2.10 8.44
C PHE A 22 18.19 -0.73 8.87
N VAL A 23 17.87 0.29 8.08
CA VAL A 23 18.20 1.69 8.39
C VAL A 23 16.91 2.49 8.38
N ARG A 24 16.64 3.21 9.47
CA ARG A 24 15.46 4.10 9.57
C ARG A 24 15.83 5.49 9.09
N GLY A 25 15.18 5.95 8.03
CA GLY A 25 15.33 7.31 7.53
C GLY A 25 14.45 7.57 6.31
N THR A 26 14.43 8.83 5.88
CA THR A 26 13.72 9.30 4.69
C THR A 26 14.74 9.56 3.60
N VAL A 27 14.65 8.82 2.48
CA VAL A 27 15.51 9.06 1.31
C VAL A 27 15.13 10.39 0.68
N VAL A 28 16.10 11.29 0.57
CA VAL A 28 15.95 12.64 -0.03
C VAL A 28 16.49 12.71 -1.46
N GLY A 29 17.35 11.76 -1.85
CA GLY A 29 17.86 11.72 -3.22
C GLY A 29 18.71 10.48 -3.49
N ILE A 30 18.81 10.13 -4.78
CA ILE A 30 19.65 9.05 -5.28
C ILE A 30 20.47 9.63 -6.42
N THR A 31 21.78 9.45 -6.38
CA THR A 31 22.71 9.95 -7.41
C THR A 31 23.52 8.78 -7.97
N PRO A 32 23.32 8.41 -9.26
CA PRO A 32 24.14 7.40 -9.93
C PRO A 32 25.60 7.86 -10.08
N GLY A 33 26.54 6.91 -10.09
CA GLY A 33 27.96 7.15 -10.35
C GLY A 33 28.65 5.90 -10.91
N ALA A 34 29.92 6.04 -11.31
CA ALA A 34 30.66 5.01 -12.05
C ALA A 34 30.81 3.65 -11.33
N GLY A 35 30.63 3.60 -10.00
CA GLY A 35 30.72 2.40 -9.17
C GLY A 35 29.42 1.99 -8.46
N GLY A 36 28.29 2.58 -8.85
CA GLY A 36 26.99 2.40 -8.19
C GLY A 36 26.35 3.73 -7.81
N SER A 37 25.34 3.67 -6.95
CA SER A 37 24.53 4.82 -6.57
C SER A 37 24.80 5.27 -5.13
N LEU A 38 24.74 6.58 -4.90
CA LEU A 38 24.72 7.20 -3.58
C LEU A 38 23.28 7.54 -3.20
N VAL A 39 22.78 6.95 -2.12
CA VAL A 39 21.48 7.25 -1.54
C VAL A 39 21.69 8.23 -0.39
N ARG A 40 21.14 9.44 -0.48
CA ARG A 40 21.11 10.43 0.59
C ARG A 40 19.80 10.31 1.36
N ALA A 41 19.87 10.35 2.68
CA ALA A 41 18.70 10.24 3.55
C ALA A 41 18.83 11.10 4.81
N ARG A 42 17.71 11.33 5.49
CA ARG A 42 17.64 11.95 6.81
C ARG A 42 17.13 10.98 7.84
N ASP A 43 17.72 10.95 9.03
CA ASP A 43 17.25 10.13 10.14
C ASP A 43 16.02 10.77 10.82
N PRO A 44 15.37 10.12 11.81
CA PRO A 44 14.22 10.71 12.51
C PRO A 44 14.52 11.99 13.30
N ARG A 45 15.80 12.36 13.47
CA ARG A 45 16.25 13.61 14.10
C ARG A 45 16.70 14.63 13.05
N ASP A 46 16.31 14.41 11.79
CA ASP A 46 16.63 15.23 10.61
C ASP A 46 18.12 15.31 10.22
N ARG A 47 18.96 14.43 10.80
CA ARG A 47 20.39 14.39 10.50
C ARG A 47 20.64 13.67 9.18
N GLU A 48 21.49 14.25 8.34
CA GLU A 48 21.85 13.67 7.04
C GLU A 48 22.79 12.47 7.19
N PHE A 49 22.57 11.48 6.35
CA PHE A 49 23.47 10.36 6.14
C PHE A 49 23.38 9.85 4.70
N ALA A 50 24.36 9.06 4.28
CA ALA A 50 24.37 8.48 2.95
C ALA A 50 24.78 7.00 2.95
N VAL A 51 24.24 6.25 2.00
CA VAL A 51 24.55 4.84 1.76
C VAL A 51 24.99 4.67 0.31
N ARG A 52 26.12 4.00 0.09
CA ARG A 52 26.59 3.60 -1.25
C ARG A 52 26.19 2.16 -1.52
N ALA A 53 25.66 1.91 -2.71
CA ALA A 53 25.30 0.56 -3.14
C ALA A 53 25.51 0.41 -4.65
N ARG A 54 25.92 -0.79 -5.08
CA ARG A 54 26.04 -1.12 -6.51
C ARG A 54 24.69 -1.09 -7.21
N TRP A 55 23.65 -1.57 -6.54
CA TRP A 55 22.27 -1.62 -7.02
C TRP A 55 21.34 -0.92 -6.03
N VAL A 56 20.39 -0.15 -6.55
CA VAL A 56 19.36 0.52 -5.75
C VAL A 56 18.01 0.23 -6.37
N PHE A 57 17.12 -0.36 -5.59
CA PHE A 57 15.72 -0.58 -5.95
C PHE A 57 14.88 0.47 -5.22
N ASP A 58 14.36 1.44 -5.96
CA ASP A 58 13.56 2.53 -5.41
C ASP A 58 12.07 2.26 -5.63
N SER A 59 11.36 1.88 -4.57
CA SER A 59 9.92 1.61 -4.58
C SER A 59 9.07 2.85 -4.25
N ARG A 60 9.67 4.03 -4.13
CA ARG A 60 8.93 5.26 -3.87
C ARG A 60 8.09 5.65 -5.10
N PRO A 61 6.90 6.24 -4.92
CA PRO A 61 6.12 6.74 -6.04
C PRO A 61 6.92 7.75 -6.87
N VAL A 62 6.84 7.61 -8.20
CA VAL A 62 7.46 8.57 -9.13
C VAL A 62 6.70 9.89 -9.06
N SER A 63 7.44 11.00 -8.99
CA SER A 63 6.88 12.35 -9.03
C SER A 63 7.78 13.26 -9.89
N PRO A 64 7.25 13.93 -10.93
CA PRO A 64 5.85 13.88 -11.37
C PRO A 64 5.48 12.53 -12.01
N LEU A 65 4.19 12.22 -12.04
CA LEU A 65 3.71 11.06 -12.80
C LEU A 65 4.02 11.24 -14.29
N PRO A 66 4.39 10.17 -15.01
CA PRO A 66 4.58 10.23 -16.46
C PRO A 66 3.33 10.74 -17.18
N ALA A 67 3.53 11.40 -18.33
CA ALA A 67 2.41 11.77 -19.18
C ALA A 67 1.64 10.51 -19.62
N ALA A 68 0.34 10.48 -19.32
CA ALA A 68 -0.53 9.37 -19.66
C ALA A 68 -1.81 9.90 -20.31
N ARG A 69 -2.30 9.20 -21.34
CA ARG A 69 -3.59 9.51 -21.99
C ARG A 69 -4.75 9.49 -21.00
N THR A 70 -4.63 8.70 -19.93
CA THR A 70 -5.65 8.58 -18.89
C THR A 70 -4.98 8.40 -17.54
N LEU A 71 -5.40 9.22 -16.58
CA LEU A 71 -5.04 9.12 -15.17
C LEU A 71 -6.32 8.82 -14.38
N LEU A 72 -6.30 7.74 -13.62
CA LEU A 72 -7.38 7.34 -12.73
C LEU A 72 -6.85 7.32 -11.30
N TRP A 73 -7.64 7.85 -10.39
CA TRP A 73 -7.46 7.65 -8.96
C TRP A 73 -8.13 6.34 -8.58
N GLN A 74 -7.37 5.49 -7.90
CA GLN A 74 -7.90 4.30 -7.24
C GLN A 74 -8.10 4.62 -5.77
N HIS A 75 -9.34 4.57 -5.33
CA HIS A 75 -9.73 4.82 -3.96
C HIS A 75 -9.95 3.52 -3.23
N PHE A 76 -9.63 3.49 -1.93
CA PHE A 76 -9.87 2.34 -1.08
C PHE A 76 -10.48 2.78 0.24
N ARG A 77 -11.54 2.10 0.66
CA ARG A 77 -12.14 2.25 1.98
C ARG A 77 -12.45 0.88 2.56
N GLY A 78 -11.74 0.51 3.62
CA GLY A 78 -11.92 -0.76 4.33
C GLY A 78 -12.72 -0.62 5.62
N TRP A 79 -13.50 -1.66 5.93
CA TRP A 79 -14.16 -1.90 7.21
C TRP A 79 -13.88 -3.32 7.70
N PHE A 80 -13.47 -3.44 8.96
CA PHE A 80 -13.43 -4.74 9.63
C PHE A 80 -14.81 -5.02 10.22
N LEU A 81 -15.45 -6.08 9.74
CA LEU A 81 -16.76 -6.50 10.18
C LEU A 81 -16.64 -7.68 11.14
N ARG A 82 -17.55 -7.72 12.11
CA ARG A 82 -17.75 -8.88 12.98
C ARG A 82 -19.23 -9.22 13.02
N THR A 83 -19.57 -10.49 12.83
CA THR A 83 -20.95 -10.96 12.75
C THR A 83 -21.29 -11.87 13.94
N ALA A 84 -22.58 -11.94 14.29
CA ALA A 84 -23.04 -12.82 15.37
C ALA A 84 -22.97 -14.30 14.97
N ALA A 85 -23.30 -14.61 13.72
CA ALA A 85 -23.29 -15.95 13.13
C ALA A 85 -22.08 -16.14 12.18
N PRO A 86 -21.64 -17.40 11.93
CA PRO A 86 -20.55 -17.69 11.01
C PRO A 86 -21.04 -17.59 9.55
N VAL A 87 -20.90 -16.41 8.94
CA VAL A 87 -21.41 -16.13 7.59
C VAL A 87 -20.31 -16.10 6.51
N PHE A 88 -19.05 -16.19 6.92
CA PHE A 88 -17.91 -16.20 6.00
C PHE A 88 -17.29 -17.59 5.91
N THR A 89 -16.85 -17.97 4.70
CA THR A 89 -16.02 -19.15 4.47
C THR A 89 -14.56 -18.70 4.46
N PRO A 90 -13.74 -19.00 5.49
CA PRO A 90 -12.44 -18.35 5.69
C PRO A 90 -11.42 -18.50 4.54
N ASP A 91 -11.54 -19.56 3.76
CA ASP A 91 -10.68 -19.91 2.62
C ASP A 91 -11.20 -19.38 1.27
N VAL A 92 -12.34 -18.68 1.25
CA VAL A 92 -12.94 -18.10 0.06
C VAL A 92 -12.94 -16.59 0.14
N VAL A 93 -12.40 -15.93 -0.87
CA VAL A 93 -12.42 -14.46 -1.00
C VAL A 93 -13.37 -14.05 -2.11
N ASP A 94 -14.15 -13.00 -1.88
CA ASP A 94 -14.91 -12.34 -2.94
C ASP A 94 -14.05 -11.22 -3.51
N LEU A 95 -13.72 -11.33 -4.80
CA LEU A 95 -12.91 -10.35 -5.50
C LEU A 95 -13.73 -9.59 -6.53
N MET A 96 -13.56 -8.27 -6.56
CA MET A 96 -14.18 -7.40 -7.55
C MET A 96 -15.70 -7.61 -7.64
N ASP A 97 -16.38 -7.58 -6.50
CA ASP A 97 -17.84 -7.63 -6.48
C ASP A 97 -18.42 -6.28 -6.95
N PHE A 98 -18.89 -6.24 -8.20
CA PHE A 98 -19.44 -5.04 -8.86
C PHE A 98 -20.89 -4.71 -8.46
N ARG A 99 -21.48 -5.42 -7.48
CA ARG A 99 -22.84 -5.13 -7.00
C ARG A 99 -22.95 -3.82 -6.20
N THR A 100 -21.88 -3.04 -6.11
CA THR A 100 -21.89 -1.68 -5.57
C THR A 100 -22.69 -0.74 -6.48
N PRO A 101 -23.33 0.31 -5.93
CA PRO A 101 -23.84 1.42 -6.75
C PRO A 101 -22.71 2.01 -7.59
N GLN A 102 -22.85 1.93 -8.92
CA GLN A 102 -21.79 2.35 -9.84
C GLN A 102 -21.76 3.88 -9.97
N PRO A 103 -20.57 4.52 -9.94
CA PRO A 103 -20.46 5.95 -10.16
C PRO A 103 -20.82 6.30 -11.61
N ALA A 104 -21.40 7.49 -11.83
CA ALA A 104 -21.73 7.97 -13.17
C ALA A 104 -20.51 8.04 -14.12
N ARG A 105 -19.31 8.20 -13.56
CA ARG A 105 -18.03 8.20 -14.29
C ARG A 105 -17.00 7.42 -13.49
N GLY A 106 -16.64 6.24 -13.96
CA GLY A 106 -15.71 5.36 -13.27
C GLY A 106 -16.29 3.95 -13.16
N LEU A 107 -15.82 3.23 -12.15
CA LEU A 107 -16.39 1.95 -11.74
C LEU A 107 -16.07 1.74 -10.27
N SER A 108 -16.94 1.03 -9.57
CA SER A 108 -16.72 0.61 -8.18
C SER A 108 -16.91 -0.89 -8.03
N PHE A 109 -16.22 -1.46 -7.04
CA PHE A 109 -16.40 -2.84 -6.62
C PHE A 109 -15.96 -3.01 -5.17
N CYS A 110 -16.35 -4.11 -4.54
CA CYS A 110 -15.89 -4.47 -3.20
C CYS A 110 -15.01 -5.72 -3.23
N TYR A 111 -14.11 -5.79 -2.25
CA TYR A 111 -13.48 -7.03 -1.80
C TYR A 111 -14.12 -7.48 -0.50
N VAL A 112 -14.30 -8.79 -0.32
CA VAL A 112 -14.56 -9.40 1.00
C VAL A 112 -13.43 -10.37 1.27
N LEU A 113 -12.67 -10.07 2.32
CA LEU A 113 -11.50 -10.84 2.75
C LEU A 113 -11.77 -11.41 4.14
N PRO A 114 -12.29 -12.66 4.24
CA PRO A 114 -12.48 -13.31 5.52
C PRO A 114 -11.17 -13.43 6.32
N LEU A 115 -11.26 -13.14 7.61
CA LEU A 115 -10.20 -13.36 8.60
C LEU A 115 -10.54 -14.55 9.51
N GLY A 116 -11.79 -15.01 9.44
CA GLY A 116 -12.34 -16.15 10.15
C GLY A 116 -13.82 -16.29 9.80
N PRO A 117 -14.55 -17.26 10.39
CA PRO A 117 -15.93 -17.54 10.00
C PRO A 117 -16.89 -16.40 10.35
N ARG A 118 -16.50 -15.48 11.25
CA ARG A 118 -17.32 -14.37 11.76
C ARG A 118 -16.70 -12.99 11.55
N GLU A 119 -15.53 -12.92 10.94
CA GLU A 119 -14.76 -11.68 10.79
C GLU A 119 -14.25 -11.57 9.36
N ALA A 120 -14.37 -10.37 8.78
CA ALA A 120 -13.87 -10.09 7.44
C ALA A 120 -13.45 -8.62 7.32
N LEU A 121 -12.48 -8.35 6.46
CA LEU A 121 -12.25 -7.03 5.90
C LEU A 121 -13.11 -6.89 4.64
N VAL A 122 -14.04 -5.95 4.63
CA VAL A 122 -14.75 -5.52 3.43
C VAL A 122 -14.11 -4.23 2.93
N GLU A 123 -13.69 -4.19 1.68
CA GLU A 123 -13.01 -3.02 1.10
C GLU A 123 -13.71 -2.53 -0.16
N TYR A 124 -14.30 -1.34 -0.08
CA TYR A 124 -14.82 -0.61 -1.24
C TYR A 124 -13.65 -0.01 -2.03
N THR A 125 -13.66 -0.27 -3.33
CA THR A 125 -12.70 0.27 -4.29
C THR A 125 -13.44 1.03 -5.39
N GLU A 126 -12.93 2.20 -5.75
CA GLU A 126 -13.47 2.97 -6.88
C GLU A 126 -12.35 3.52 -7.75
N PHE A 127 -12.52 3.43 -9.07
CA PHE A 127 -11.72 4.17 -10.02
C PHE A 127 -12.47 5.40 -10.51
N SER A 128 -11.86 6.58 -10.38
CA SER A 128 -12.45 7.81 -10.91
C SER A 128 -11.39 8.82 -11.38
N ARG A 129 -11.80 9.78 -12.21
CA ARG A 129 -10.88 10.79 -12.78
C ARG A 129 -10.44 11.85 -11.77
N GLN A 130 -11.23 12.04 -10.72
CA GLN A 130 -10.99 13.04 -9.68
C GLN A 130 -10.88 12.35 -8.33
N ARG A 131 -10.21 13.00 -7.39
CA ARG A 131 -10.12 12.46 -6.03
C ARG A 131 -11.47 12.64 -5.32
N LEU A 132 -12.01 11.55 -4.78
CA LEU A 132 -13.23 11.62 -3.98
C LEU A 132 -12.96 12.24 -2.61
N GLY A 133 -13.92 13.00 -2.10
CA GLY A 133 -13.95 13.43 -0.70
C GLY A 133 -14.40 12.29 0.21
N ARG A 134 -14.04 12.36 1.50
CA ARG A 134 -14.31 11.28 2.46
C ARG A 134 -15.78 10.84 2.53
N ALA A 135 -16.71 11.80 2.52
CA ALA A 135 -18.14 11.54 2.59
C ALA A 135 -18.67 10.72 1.39
N ALA A 136 -17.95 10.70 0.27
CA ALA A 136 -18.35 9.89 -0.88
C ALA A 136 -18.21 8.39 -0.63
N TYR A 137 -17.37 7.95 0.31
CA TYR A 137 -17.17 6.54 0.64
C TYR A 137 -18.20 5.96 1.61
N GLU A 138 -19.07 6.80 2.18
CA GLU A 138 -20.00 6.43 3.25
C GLU A 138 -21.48 6.49 2.78
N ARG A 139 -21.69 6.67 1.48
CA ARG A 139 -23.00 6.67 0.81
C ARG A 139 -23.31 5.29 0.25
#